data_AF-A0A2V6HCU0-F1
#
_entry.id   AF-A0A2V6HCU0-F1
#
_cell.length_a   1.000
_cell.length_b   1.000
_cell.length_c   1.000
_cell.angle_alpha   90.00
_cell.angle_beta   90.00
_cell.angle_gamma   90.00
#
_symmetry.space_group_name_H-M   'P 1'
#
loop_
_entity.id
_entity.type
_entity.pdbx_description
1 polymer ?
#
loop_
_entity_poly.entity_id
_entity_poly.type
_entity_poly.pdbx_seq_one_letter_code
_entity_poly.pdbx_strand_id
1 'polypeptide(L)'
;MPNKELASAQKLLTSVCFLYEQQLGSRADQAPNFNLFEILELEGKEVSTHSAFLAHLLDPTETHAQGNFFLRRFLAGVGYEELASFGGWIVQKEVPFESGRLDIVLQSASARAMVLIENKIDTQDHANQLKAYNEWLNTPQRRGFFHRERLLFYLTPQGD
;
A
#
# COMPACT_ATOMS: atom_id res chain seq x y z
N MET A 1 -7.74 -54.49 14.94
CA MET A 1 -7.95 -53.33 14.05
C MET A 1 -6.95 -52.16 14.24
N PRO A 2 -5.64 -52.36 14.49
CA PRO A 2 -4.68 -51.24 14.61
C PRO A 2 -4.08 -50.72 13.28
N ASN A 3 -4.21 -51.48 12.17
CA ASN A 3 -3.46 -51.22 10.95
C ASN A 3 -4.04 -50.08 10.08
N LYS A 4 -5.34 -49.77 10.21
CA LYS A 4 -6.00 -48.70 9.44
C LYS A 4 -5.68 -47.30 9.98
N GLU A 5 -5.63 -47.15 11.30
CA GLU A 5 -5.29 -45.88 11.94
C GLU A 5 -3.83 -45.50 11.67
N LEU A 6 -2.92 -46.49 11.75
CA LEU A 6 -1.51 -46.30 11.43
C LEU A 6 -1.29 -45.87 9.98
N ALA A 7 -1.98 -46.52 9.02
CA ALA A 7 -1.94 -46.14 7.61
C ALA A 7 -2.53 -44.74 7.35
N SER A 8 -3.59 -44.38 8.07
CA SER A 8 -4.22 -43.05 7.97
C SER A 8 -3.31 -41.96 8.53
N ALA A 9 -2.67 -42.21 9.68
CA ALA A 9 -1.70 -41.31 10.29
C ALA A 9 -0.48 -41.10 9.37
N GLN A 10 0.02 -42.16 8.75
CA GLN A 10 1.17 -42.09 7.84
C GLN A 10 0.84 -41.28 6.59
N LYS A 11 -0.37 -41.45 6.02
CA LYS A 11 -0.84 -40.65 4.89
C LYS A 11 -0.99 -39.16 5.24
N LEU A 12 -1.50 -38.86 6.44
CA LEU A 12 -1.54 -37.50 6.97
C LEU A 12 -0.14 -36.90 7.10
N LEU A 13 0.80 -37.64 7.69
CA LEU A 13 2.17 -37.18 7.88
C LEU A 13 2.85 -36.86 6.54
N THR A 14 2.73 -37.75 5.54
CA THR A 14 3.26 -37.49 4.19
C THR A 14 2.63 -36.25 3.55
N SER A 15 1.32 -36.05 3.73
CA SER A 15 0.63 -34.88 3.20
C SER A 15 1.09 -33.58 3.88
N VAL A 16 1.30 -33.61 5.20
CA VAL A 16 1.83 -32.47 5.96
C VAL A 16 3.26 -32.15 5.52
N CYS A 17 4.14 -33.15 5.38
CA CYS A 17 5.50 -32.95 4.88
C CYS A 17 5.50 -32.29 3.49
N PHE A 18 4.69 -32.81 2.57
CA PHE A 18 4.58 -32.25 1.23
C PHE A 18 4.09 -30.79 1.24
N LEU A 19 3.05 -30.49 2.03
CA LEU A 19 2.56 -29.11 2.17
C LEU A 19 3.61 -28.19 2.79
N TYR A 20 4.36 -28.67 3.76
CA TYR A 20 5.43 -27.91 4.40
C TYR A 20 6.58 -27.60 3.43
N GLU A 21 7.00 -28.58 2.62
CA GLU A 21 8.01 -28.38 1.58
C GLU A 21 7.55 -27.38 0.51
N GLN A 22 6.30 -27.49 0.06
CA GLN A 22 5.74 -26.48 -0.87
C GLN A 22 5.69 -25.09 -0.25
N GLN A 23 5.33 -24.99 1.04
CA GLN A 23 5.30 -23.71 1.75
C GLN A 23 6.70 -23.12 1.90
N LEU A 24 7.72 -23.93 2.18
CA LEU A 24 9.12 -23.49 2.22
C LEU A 24 9.58 -22.97 0.85
N GLY A 25 9.29 -23.71 -0.23
CA GLY A 25 9.60 -23.28 -1.59
C GLY A 25 8.94 -21.96 -1.95
N SER A 26 7.62 -21.85 -1.72
CA SER A 26 6.87 -20.60 -1.95
C SER A 26 7.41 -19.43 -1.12
N ARG A 27 7.81 -19.65 0.13
CA ARG A 27 8.40 -18.60 0.97
C ARG A 27 9.77 -18.15 0.46
N ALA A 28 10.57 -19.04 -0.09
CA ALA A 28 11.86 -18.67 -0.68
C ALA A 28 11.65 -17.77 -1.91
N ASP A 29 10.67 -18.08 -2.77
CA ASP A 29 10.38 -17.31 -3.98
C ASP A 29 9.74 -15.94 -3.68
N GLN A 30 8.86 -15.88 -2.68
CA GLN A 30 8.13 -14.66 -2.32
C GLN A 30 8.88 -13.76 -1.33
N ALA A 31 9.89 -14.31 -0.64
CA ALA A 31 10.65 -13.65 0.43
C ALA A 31 9.77 -12.84 1.41
N PRO A 32 8.73 -13.43 2.03
CA PRO A 32 7.74 -12.68 2.80
C PRO A 32 8.28 -12.04 4.09
N ASN A 33 9.48 -12.41 4.51
CA ASN A 33 10.18 -11.84 5.66
C ASN A 33 11.24 -10.81 5.24
N PHE A 34 11.39 -10.51 3.95
CA PHE A 34 12.30 -9.45 3.50
C PHE A 34 11.69 -8.09 3.86
N ASN A 35 12.36 -7.35 4.73
CA ASN A 35 11.99 -5.99 5.09
C ASN A 35 13.21 -5.08 4.99
N LEU A 36 13.24 -4.23 3.96
CA LEU A 36 14.33 -3.29 3.75
C LEU A 36 14.47 -2.29 4.91
N PHE A 37 13.37 -1.91 5.56
CA PHE A 37 13.37 -0.94 6.66
C PHE A 37 13.94 -1.53 7.94
N GLU A 38 13.70 -2.82 8.22
CA GLU A 38 14.33 -3.57 9.30
C GLU A 38 15.85 -3.65 9.09
N ILE A 39 16.27 -4.03 7.88
CA ILE A 39 17.69 -4.16 7.51
C ILE A 39 18.44 -2.84 7.67
N LEU A 40 17.80 -1.72 7.34
CA LEU A 40 18.39 -0.38 7.45
C LEU A 40 18.21 0.25 8.84
N GLU A 41 17.57 -0.44 9.79
CA GLU A 41 17.25 0.06 11.13
C GLU A 41 16.44 1.38 11.10
N LEU A 42 15.51 1.50 10.14
CA LEU A 42 14.71 2.72 9.91
C LEU A 42 13.26 2.61 10.40
N GLU A 43 12.91 1.52 11.07
CA GLU A 43 11.55 1.21 11.52
C GLU A 43 10.92 2.35 12.34
N GLY A 44 11.70 3.02 13.20
CA GLY A 44 11.24 4.12 14.06
C GLY A 44 11.25 5.53 13.44
N LYS A 45 11.66 5.70 12.17
CA LYS A 45 11.61 7.00 11.45
C LYS A 45 10.40 7.03 10.52
N GLU A 46 9.25 6.66 11.08
CA GLU A 46 8.08 6.12 10.39
C GLU A 46 7.56 6.99 9.25
N VAL A 47 7.12 8.21 9.54
CA VAL A 47 6.32 8.98 8.58
C VAL A 47 7.18 9.46 7.40
N SER A 48 8.35 10.06 7.66
CA SER A 48 9.15 10.63 6.59
C SER A 48 9.82 9.56 5.72
N THR A 49 10.27 8.44 6.32
CA THR A 49 11.00 7.40 5.59
C THR A 49 10.08 6.55 4.73
N HIS A 50 8.98 6.04 5.28
CA HIS A 50 8.06 5.19 4.52
C HIS A 50 7.31 6.00 3.46
N SER A 51 6.88 7.23 3.79
CA SER A 51 6.26 8.10 2.80
C SER A 51 7.22 8.51 1.69
N ALA A 52 8.50 8.76 2.01
CA ALA A 52 9.51 9.03 0.99
C ALA A 52 9.73 7.84 0.06
N PHE A 53 9.84 6.63 0.62
CA PHE A 53 10.03 5.41 -0.17
C PHE A 53 8.83 5.13 -1.08
N LEU A 54 7.61 5.14 -0.51
CA LEU A 54 6.40 4.89 -1.28
C LEU A 54 6.15 5.97 -2.33
N ALA A 55 6.31 7.25 -1.99
CA ALA A 55 6.18 8.32 -2.96
C ALA A 55 7.20 8.17 -4.10
N HIS A 56 8.43 7.75 -3.78
CA HIS A 56 9.46 7.50 -4.80
C HIS A 56 9.09 6.35 -5.73
N LEU A 57 8.50 5.27 -5.23
CA LEU A 57 8.02 4.17 -6.09
C LEU A 57 6.80 4.58 -6.93
N LEU A 58 5.88 5.37 -6.36
CA LEU A 58 4.62 5.72 -7.00
C LEU A 58 4.75 6.84 -8.04
N ASP A 59 5.82 7.62 -8.00
CA ASP A 59 6.07 8.70 -8.95
C ASP A 59 6.71 8.17 -10.24
N PRO A 60 6.02 8.21 -11.40
CA PRO A 60 6.55 7.68 -12.65
C PRO A 60 7.81 8.38 -13.17
N THR A 61 8.13 9.55 -12.64
CA THR A 61 9.26 10.40 -13.06
C THR A 61 10.51 10.21 -12.19
N GLU A 62 10.42 9.42 -11.13
CA GLU A 62 11.53 9.13 -10.23
C GLU A 62 12.57 8.17 -10.84
N THR A 63 13.69 8.02 -10.13
CA THR A 63 14.91 7.40 -10.67
C THR A 63 14.86 5.86 -10.77
N HIS A 64 13.78 5.22 -10.32
CA HIS A 64 13.60 3.77 -10.46
C HIS A 64 13.38 3.32 -11.93
N ALA A 65 13.13 4.25 -12.86
CA ALA A 65 13.06 4.00 -14.32
C ALA A 65 12.03 2.94 -14.77
N GLN A 66 10.97 2.73 -13.97
CA GLN A 66 9.89 1.78 -14.29
C GLN A 66 8.59 2.49 -14.73
N GLY A 67 8.63 3.80 -14.96
CA GLY A 67 7.46 4.59 -15.34
C GLY A 67 6.27 4.33 -14.40
N ASN A 68 5.08 4.13 -14.96
CA ASN A 68 3.86 3.91 -14.19
C ASN A 68 3.74 2.50 -13.57
N PHE A 69 4.77 1.64 -13.59
CA PHE A 69 4.63 0.24 -13.18
C PHE A 69 4.10 0.11 -11.75
N PHE A 70 4.79 0.70 -10.77
CA PHE A 70 4.40 0.62 -9.35
C PHE A 70 3.07 1.31 -9.10
N LEU A 71 2.86 2.51 -9.65
CA LEU A 71 1.58 3.22 -9.54
C LEU A 71 0.40 2.38 -10.07
N ARG A 72 0.56 1.75 -11.23
CA ARG A 72 -0.46 0.88 -11.81
C ARG A 72 -0.74 -0.33 -10.91
N ARG A 73 0.31 -0.96 -10.38
CA ARG A 73 0.17 -2.11 -9.47
C ARG A 73 -0.51 -1.71 -8.16
N PHE A 74 -0.17 -0.54 -7.63
CA PHE A 74 -0.81 0.02 -6.46
C PHE A 74 -2.31 0.27 -6.71
N LEU A 75 -2.64 1.05 -7.74
CA LEU A 75 -4.04 1.37 -8.09
C LEU A 75 -4.87 0.12 -8.37
N ALA A 76 -4.32 -0.88 -9.07
CA ALA A 76 -4.99 -2.16 -9.26
C ALA A 76 -5.19 -2.91 -7.92
N GLY A 77 -4.20 -2.90 -7.03
CA GLY A 77 -4.29 -3.53 -5.71
C GLY A 77 -5.36 -2.92 -4.81
N VAL A 78 -5.63 -1.62 -4.94
CA VAL A 78 -6.69 -0.92 -4.21
C VAL A 78 -8.02 -0.85 -4.98
N GLY A 79 -8.14 -1.49 -6.14
CA GLY A 79 -9.39 -1.60 -6.90
C GLY A 79 -9.73 -0.46 -7.86
N TYR A 80 -8.75 0.38 -8.23
CA TYR A 80 -8.90 1.54 -9.13
C TYR A 80 -7.97 1.44 -10.35
N GLU A 81 -7.85 0.25 -10.94
CA GLU A 81 -6.99 -0.03 -12.10
C GLU A 81 -7.24 0.95 -13.27
N GLU A 82 -8.50 1.35 -13.48
CA GLU A 82 -8.89 2.25 -14.56
C GLU A 82 -8.18 3.62 -14.46
N LEU A 83 -7.85 4.08 -13.25
CA LEU A 83 -7.11 5.32 -13.03
C LEU A 83 -5.66 5.23 -13.55
N ALA A 84 -5.09 4.03 -13.60
CA ALA A 84 -3.71 3.83 -14.07
C ALA A 84 -3.54 4.03 -15.59
N SER A 85 -4.65 4.05 -16.34
CA SER A 85 -4.63 4.36 -17.77
C SER A 85 -4.36 5.84 -18.08
N PHE A 86 -4.53 6.71 -17.08
CA PHE A 86 -4.29 8.15 -17.21
C PHE A 86 -2.83 8.50 -16.92
N GLY A 87 -2.33 9.53 -17.60
CA GLY A 87 -0.98 10.05 -17.42
C GLY A 87 -0.93 11.34 -16.60
N GLY A 88 0.27 11.92 -16.47
CA GLY A 88 0.47 13.21 -15.81
C GLY A 88 0.16 13.18 -14.31
N TRP A 89 0.45 12.05 -13.67
CA TRP A 89 0.38 11.93 -12.22
C TRP A 89 1.50 12.76 -11.60
N ILE A 90 1.12 13.57 -10.61
CA ILE A 90 2.04 14.33 -9.77
C ILE A 90 1.92 13.72 -8.37
N VAL A 91 3.07 13.33 -7.81
CA VAL A 91 3.15 12.75 -6.47
C VAL A 91 3.85 13.76 -5.54
N GLN A 92 3.24 14.04 -4.41
CA GLN A 92 3.79 14.92 -3.39
C GLN A 92 3.76 14.19 -2.06
N LYS A 93 4.80 14.39 -1.26
CA LYS A 93 4.87 13.88 0.12
C LYS A 93 4.87 15.03 1.10
N GLU A 94 4.45 14.77 2.32
CA GLU A 94 4.53 15.71 3.44
C GLU A 94 3.83 17.06 3.14
N VAL A 95 2.66 17.03 2.49
CA VAL A 95 1.94 18.24 2.06
C VAL A 95 1.31 18.93 3.27
N PRO A 96 1.74 20.15 3.65
CA PRO A 96 1.18 20.85 4.81
C PRO A 96 -0.22 21.39 4.49
N PHE A 97 -1.08 21.42 5.51
CA PHE A 97 -2.37 22.09 5.48
C PHE A 97 -2.73 22.65 6.87
N GLU A 98 -3.85 23.36 6.97
CA GLU A 98 -4.22 24.11 8.18
C GLU A 98 -4.23 23.26 9.47
N SER A 99 -4.66 22.01 9.39
CA SER A 99 -4.81 21.14 10.56
C SER A 99 -3.75 20.02 10.65
N GLY A 100 -2.67 20.10 9.87
CA GLY A 100 -1.60 19.11 9.92
C GLY A 100 -0.84 18.95 8.62
N ARG A 101 -0.49 17.71 8.30
CA ARG A 101 0.28 17.34 7.11
C ARG A 101 -0.28 16.05 6.53
N LEU A 102 -0.39 15.97 5.21
CA LEU A 102 -0.76 14.77 4.47
C LEU A 102 0.52 14.00 4.12
N ASP A 103 0.52 12.69 4.32
CA ASP A 103 1.69 11.85 4.06
C ASP A 103 2.05 11.81 2.57
N ILE A 104 1.11 11.38 1.72
CA ILE A 104 1.28 11.37 0.27
C ILE A 104 -0.01 11.82 -0.43
N VAL A 105 0.14 12.67 -1.45
CA VAL A 105 -0.92 13.12 -2.34
C VAL A 105 -0.54 12.82 -3.77
N LEU A 106 -1.38 12.06 -4.47
CA LEU A 106 -1.30 11.85 -5.91
C LEU A 106 -2.43 12.60 -6.59
N GLN A 107 -2.13 13.26 -7.69
CA GLN A 107 -3.15 13.93 -8.49
C GLN A 107 -2.86 13.79 -9.97
N SER A 108 -3.92 13.62 -10.76
CA SER A 108 -3.83 13.65 -12.22
C SER A 108 -4.94 14.52 -12.78
N ALA A 109 -4.54 15.56 -13.52
CA ALA A 109 -5.47 16.42 -14.24
C ALA A 109 -6.17 15.68 -15.37
N SER A 110 -5.49 14.73 -16.02
CA SER A 110 -6.08 13.93 -17.10
C SER A 110 -7.10 12.92 -16.57
N ALA A 111 -6.81 12.30 -15.42
CA ALA A 111 -7.75 11.43 -14.71
C ALA A 111 -8.91 12.21 -14.08
N ARG A 112 -8.69 13.50 -13.79
CA ARG A 112 -9.55 14.31 -12.90
C ARG A 112 -9.74 13.63 -11.55
N ALA A 113 -8.65 13.05 -11.05
CA ALA A 113 -8.62 12.24 -9.84
C ALA A 113 -7.54 12.72 -8.87
N MET A 114 -7.82 12.55 -7.57
CA MET A 114 -6.91 12.80 -6.47
C MET A 114 -6.95 11.62 -5.50
N VAL A 115 -5.78 11.19 -5.03
CA VAL A 115 -5.61 10.09 -4.10
C VAL A 115 -4.75 10.57 -2.95
N LEU A 116 -5.27 10.45 -1.73
CA LEU A 116 -4.52 10.66 -0.50
C LEU A 116 -4.14 9.29 0.05
N ILE A 117 -2.90 9.16 0.47
CA ILE A 117 -2.40 7.96 1.14
C ILE A 117 -1.82 8.42 2.47
N GLU A 118 -2.34 7.84 3.55
CA GLU A 118 -1.83 7.99 4.91
C GLU A 118 -1.16 6.68 5.32
N ASN A 119 0.11 6.74 5.74
CA ASN A 119 0.84 5.56 6.19
C ASN A 119 0.70 5.44 7.71
N LYS A 120 0.05 4.36 8.17
CA LYS A 120 -0.26 4.12 9.59
C LYS A 120 0.43 2.85 10.07
N ILE A 121 1.60 3.00 10.68
CA ILE A 121 2.34 1.87 11.25
C ILE A 121 1.91 1.62 12.71
N ASP A 122 1.73 2.69 13.50
CA ASP A 122 1.15 2.66 14.85
C ASP A 122 -0.35 3.04 14.83
N THR A 123 -1.22 2.10 15.21
CA THR A 123 -2.67 2.11 14.96
C THR A 123 -3.51 3.01 15.89
N GLN A 124 -3.06 4.21 16.25
CA GLN A 124 -3.93 5.17 16.95
C GLN A 124 -4.60 6.12 15.97
N ASP A 125 -5.72 5.67 15.40
CA ASP A 125 -6.51 6.47 14.50
C ASP A 125 -7.36 7.49 15.29
N HIS A 126 -6.99 8.77 15.22
CA HIS A 126 -7.77 9.84 15.80
C HIS A 126 -8.87 10.24 14.82
N ALA A 127 -10.14 9.97 15.13
CA ALA A 127 -11.31 10.31 14.28
C ALA A 127 -11.31 11.76 13.73
N ASN A 128 -10.67 12.70 14.45
CA ASN A 128 -10.50 14.08 14.01
C ASN A 128 -9.61 14.24 12.77
N GLN A 129 -8.61 13.38 12.60
CA GLN A 129 -7.72 13.39 11.45
C GLN A 129 -8.46 12.96 10.18
N LEU A 130 -9.25 11.88 10.25
CA LEU A 130 -10.10 11.42 9.15
C LEU A 130 -11.03 12.52 8.65
N LYS A 131 -11.61 13.27 9.59
CA LYS A 131 -12.49 14.40 9.28
C LYS A 131 -11.72 15.51 8.56
N ALA A 132 -10.57 15.92 9.10
CA ALA A 132 -9.74 16.97 8.51
C ALA A 132 -9.29 16.61 7.08
N TYR A 133 -8.94 15.35 6.83
CA TYR A 133 -8.53 14.88 5.51
C TYR A 133 -9.69 14.87 4.52
N ASN A 134 -10.87 14.42 4.95
CA ASN A 134 -12.07 14.47 4.14
C ASN A 134 -12.49 15.91 3.80
N GLU A 135 -12.42 16.83 4.76
CA GLU A 135 -12.70 18.25 4.55
C GLU A 135 -11.71 18.87 3.56
N TRP A 136 -10.42 18.56 3.72
CA TRP A 136 -9.39 18.97 2.78
C TRP A 136 -9.66 18.43 1.38
N LEU A 137 -9.91 17.14 1.23
CA LEU A 137 -10.15 16.50 -0.07
C LEU A 137 -11.38 17.08 -0.78
N ASN A 138 -12.37 17.53 -0.01
CA ASN A 138 -13.65 17.98 -0.52
C ASN A 138 -13.86 19.51 -0.45
N THR A 139 -12.82 20.33 -0.62
CA THR A 139 -13.04 21.76 -0.88
C THR A 139 -13.75 21.98 -2.22
N PRO A 140 -14.52 23.08 -2.42
CA PRO A 140 -15.23 23.33 -3.67
C PRO A 140 -14.33 23.30 -4.91
N GLN A 141 -13.12 23.83 -4.79
CA GLN A 141 -12.13 23.87 -5.86
C GLN A 141 -11.69 22.45 -6.25
N ARG A 142 -11.34 21.61 -5.28
CA ARG A 142 -10.93 20.21 -5.53
C ARG A 142 -12.09 19.36 -6.04
N ARG A 143 -13.31 19.54 -5.50
CA ARG A 143 -14.51 18.85 -6.01
C ARG A 143 -14.80 19.18 -7.47
N GLY A 144 -14.66 20.45 -7.87
CA GLY A 144 -14.88 20.85 -9.27
C GLY A 144 -13.80 20.32 -10.21
N PHE A 145 -12.54 20.40 -9.80
CA PHE A 145 -11.41 19.99 -10.63
C PHE A 145 -11.29 18.45 -10.71
N PHE A 146 -11.19 17.79 -9.55
CA PHE A 146 -11.07 16.34 -9.36
C PHE A 146 -12.44 15.70 -9.11
N HIS A 147 -13.36 15.83 -10.07
CA HIS A 147 -14.73 15.35 -9.90
C HIS A 147 -14.91 13.86 -10.19
N ARG A 148 -13.95 13.19 -10.85
CA ARG A 148 -14.06 11.76 -11.17
C ARG A 148 -13.86 10.93 -9.91
N GLU A 149 -12.66 11.00 -9.32
CA GLU A 149 -12.32 10.25 -8.11
C GLU A 149 -11.60 11.12 -7.10
N ARG A 150 -11.94 10.91 -5.83
CA ARG A 150 -11.31 11.54 -4.67
C ARG A 150 -11.19 10.48 -3.58
N LEU A 151 -10.02 9.89 -3.48
CA LEU A 151 -9.78 8.70 -2.66
C LEU A 151 -8.90 9.04 -1.47
N LEU A 152 -9.12 8.33 -0.37
CA LEU A 152 -8.32 8.40 0.84
C LEU A 152 -8.06 6.97 1.31
N PHE A 153 -6.79 6.56 1.30
CA PHE A 153 -6.34 5.24 1.72
C PHE A 153 -5.51 5.33 2.99
N TYR A 154 -5.70 4.34 3.86
CA TYR A 154 -4.87 4.09 5.03
C TYR A 154 -4.04 2.85 4.74
N LEU A 155 -2.72 2.99 4.75
CA LEU A 155 -1.82 1.86 4.60
C LEU A 155 -1.36 1.44 5.98
N THR A 156 -1.92 0.34 6.46
CA THR A 156 -1.51 -0.33 7.69
C THR A 156 -0.71 -1.59 7.36
N PRO A 157 0.21 -2.03 8.23
CA PRO A 157 0.88 -3.32 8.07
C PRO A 157 -0.09 -4.51 7.96
N GLN A 158 -1.30 -4.38 8.52
CA GLN A 158 -2.32 -5.42 8.56
C GLN A 158 -3.27 -5.39 7.34
N GLY A 159 -3.37 -4.26 6.63
CA GLY A 159 -4.25 -4.11 5.48
C GLY A 159 -5.73 -3.97 5.81
N ASP A 160 -6.04 -3.57 7.05
CA ASP A 160 -7.39 -3.27 7.54
C ASP A 160 -7.97 -1.96 6.98
#